data_AF-A0A3B8IXU7-F1
#
_entry.id   AF-A0A3B8IXU7-F1
#
_cell.length_a   1.000
_cell.length_b   1.000
_cell.length_c   1.000
_cell.angle_alpha   90.00
_cell.angle_beta   90.00
_cell.angle_gamma   90.00
#
_symmetry.space_group_name_H-M   'P 1'
#
loop_
_entity.id
_entity.type
_entity.pdbx_description
1 polymer ?
#
loop_
_entity_poly.entity_id
_entity_poly.type
_entity_poly.pdbx_seq_one_letter_code
_entity_poly.pdbx_strand_id
1 'polypeptide(L)'
;MFSAFFNNGKTYKPMNRKLSTLLVLLAVCISAYAQQYDPGSGNTLMLVGQTFQSEYDGYKSGTGLTPAGSSHYASFYLGRIEQGDDDPNSAFLDYVRSTQSNPYALVALSIKDNTGAGGYGQMTDDSQPLNPNAVWDALTDVNQGDWDQQIDDFAAIMSSRPDTKFMVRIGYEVSLLLFAYNGNQYVVDWLNQQAGQGINVFDDPDAVANMDRQAYIDAYNYIANRIRNVNGVTNVDFVYHPVRGYNDTRWLYPGTQFVDWVAFSIFNNDVCVEVNGTFNCQGQSIDPQLQQSIDFA
;
A
#
# COMPACT_ATOMS: atom_id res chain seq x y z
N MET A 1 -37.05 -22.36 -2.08
CA MET A 1 -37.22 -22.53 -0.62
C MET A 1 -37.19 -21.12 -0.04
N PHE A 2 -38.33 -20.62 0.42
CA PHE A 2 -38.51 -19.26 0.92
C PHE A 2 -38.41 -19.27 2.45
N SER A 3 -37.79 -18.23 3.02
CA SER A 3 -37.92 -17.91 4.45
C SER A 3 -38.21 -16.43 4.61
N ALA A 4 -39.32 -16.15 5.29
CA ALA A 4 -39.77 -14.83 5.72
C ALA A 4 -39.48 -14.67 7.22
N PHE A 5 -39.18 -13.45 7.66
CA PHE A 5 -39.09 -13.08 9.08
C PHE A 5 -40.19 -12.08 9.44
N PHE A 6 -40.89 -12.35 10.55
CA PHE A 6 -41.90 -11.47 11.14
C PHE A 6 -41.25 -10.49 12.12
N ASN A 7 -41.63 -9.21 12.03
CA ASN A 7 -41.23 -8.15 12.94
C ASN A 7 -42.20 -8.07 14.12
N ASN A 8 -41.70 -8.24 15.34
CA ASN A 8 -42.49 -8.04 16.56
C ASN A 8 -42.63 -6.54 16.85
N GLY A 9 -43.87 -6.07 16.82
CA GLY A 9 -44.23 -4.67 17.05
C GLY A 9 -43.71 -4.14 18.38
N LYS A 10 -42.86 -3.11 18.29
CA LYS A 10 -42.66 -2.12 19.35
C LYS A 10 -43.08 -0.76 18.80
N THR A 11 -44.09 -0.17 19.43
CA THR A 11 -44.53 1.21 19.19
C THR A 11 -43.41 2.19 19.49
N TYR A 12 -42.85 2.82 18.46
CA TYR A 12 -41.90 3.91 18.60
C TYR A 12 -42.64 5.23 18.87
N LYS A 13 -42.20 5.94 19.93
CA LYS A 13 -42.56 7.35 20.13
C LYS A 13 -42.09 8.18 18.93
N PRO A 14 -42.83 9.23 18.53
CA PRO A 14 -42.44 10.06 17.40
C PRO A 14 -41.08 10.71 17.68
N MET A 15 -40.09 10.37 16.86
CA MET A 15 -38.77 10.97 16.87
C MET A 15 -38.88 12.44 16.49
N ASN A 16 -38.19 13.29 17.25
CA ASN A 16 -38.21 14.74 17.11
C ASN A 16 -37.75 15.11 15.69
N ARG A 17 -38.59 15.80 14.89
CA ARG A 17 -38.36 16.07 13.44
C ARG A 17 -36.98 16.70 13.14
N LYS A 18 -36.37 17.39 14.11
CA LYS A 18 -35.03 17.98 14.00
C LYS A 18 -33.88 16.94 13.97
N LEU A 19 -34.06 15.76 14.57
CA LEU A 19 -33.04 14.71 14.60
C LEU A 19 -32.98 13.93 13.26
N SER A 20 -34.14 13.73 12.64
CA SER A 20 -34.27 13.07 11.34
C SER A 20 -33.70 13.90 10.18
N THR A 21 -33.78 15.23 10.21
CA THR A 21 -33.16 16.08 9.17
C THR A 21 -31.63 16.09 9.25
N LEU A 22 -31.07 16.01 10.47
CA LEU A 22 -29.61 15.95 10.68
C LEU A 22 -29.02 14.61 10.19
N LEU A 23 -29.72 13.50 10.42
CA LEU A 23 -29.32 12.16 9.96
C LEU A 23 -29.36 12.00 8.43
N VAL A 24 -30.33 12.63 7.76
CA VAL A 24 -30.43 12.61 6.29
C VAL A 24 -29.35 13.48 5.64
N LEU A 25 -29.02 14.64 6.22
CA LEU A 25 -27.91 15.48 5.75
C LEU A 25 -26.55 14.79 5.94
N LEU A 26 -26.33 14.09 7.06
CA LEU A 26 -25.11 13.31 7.28
C LEU A 26 -24.97 12.18 6.25
N ALA A 27 -26.05 11.44 5.99
CA ALA A 27 -26.04 10.34 5.02
C ALA A 27 -25.79 10.81 3.58
N VAL A 28 -26.39 11.93 3.16
CA VAL A 28 -26.19 12.49 1.80
C VAL A 28 -24.77 13.04 1.63
N CYS A 29 -24.17 13.64 2.65
CA CYS A 29 -22.77 14.08 2.60
C CYS A 29 -21.79 12.90 2.57
N ILE A 30 -22.02 11.83 3.34
CA ILE A 30 -21.14 10.65 3.35
C ILE A 30 -21.18 9.89 2.01
N SER A 31 -22.37 9.76 1.40
CA SER A 31 -22.49 9.12 0.09
C SER A 31 -21.86 9.91 -1.05
N ALA A 32 -21.87 11.24 -1.00
CA ALA A 32 -21.27 12.07 -2.04
C ALA A 32 -19.72 12.00 -2.07
N TYR A 33 -19.07 11.87 -0.91
CA TYR A 33 -17.60 11.76 -0.83
C TYR A 33 -17.09 10.36 -1.18
N ALA A 34 -17.80 9.30 -0.78
CA ALA A 34 -17.43 7.93 -1.12
C ALA A 34 -17.53 7.64 -2.63
N GLN A 35 -18.43 8.34 -3.33
CA GLN A 35 -18.68 8.16 -4.76
C GLN A 35 -17.73 8.97 -5.66
N GLN A 36 -16.96 9.91 -5.11
CA GLN A 36 -16.08 10.79 -5.90
C GLN A 36 -14.84 10.04 -6.45
N TYR A 37 -14.42 8.97 -5.79
CA TYR A 37 -13.16 8.29 -6.07
C TYR A 37 -13.28 6.77 -6.35
N ASP A 38 -14.50 6.29 -6.56
CA ASP A 38 -14.74 4.94 -7.09
C ASP A 38 -14.79 5.04 -8.63
N PRO A 39 -13.92 4.36 -9.39
CA PRO A 39 -14.00 4.35 -10.85
C PRO A 39 -15.36 3.80 -11.34
N GLY A 40 -16.09 3.07 -10.49
CA GLY A 40 -17.38 2.46 -10.79
C GLY A 40 -17.20 1.13 -11.51
N SER A 41 -18.19 0.25 -11.36
CA SER A 41 -18.17 -1.11 -11.93
C SER A 41 -17.91 -1.08 -13.44
N GLY A 42 -16.88 -1.83 -13.87
CA GLY A 42 -16.53 -1.99 -15.29
C GLY A 42 -15.59 -0.91 -15.85
N ASN A 43 -15.17 0.06 -15.05
CA ASN A 43 -14.15 1.04 -15.42
C ASN A 43 -12.79 0.68 -14.83
N THR A 44 -11.73 1.09 -15.53
CA THR A 44 -10.34 0.92 -15.09
C THR A 44 -9.77 2.27 -14.69
N LEU A 45 -9.20 2.35 -13.49
CA LEU A 45 -8.38 3.49 -13.07
C LEU A 45 -6.97 3.33 -13.63
N MET A 46 -6.53 4.27 -14.46
CA MET A 46 -5.16 4.29 -15.00
C MET A 46 -4.35 5.42 -14.35
N LEU A 47 -3.29 5.05 -13.64
CA LEU A 47 -2.33 5.96 -13.04
C LEU A 47 -0.98 5.77 -13.73
N VAL A 48 -0.29 6.86 -14.06
CA VAL A 48 0.99 6.80 -14.78
C VAL A 48 2.13 7.31 -13.91
N GLY A 49 3.25 6.60 -13.96
CA GLY A 49 4.48 6.91 -13.26
C GLY A 49 5.59 5.95 -13.71
N GLN A 50 6.70 5.85 -12.98
CA GLN A 50 6.94 6.45 -11.66
C GLN A 50 8.02 7.53 -11.74
N THR A 51 7.83 8.60 -10.96
CA THR A 51 8.92 9.51 -10.57
C THR A 51 9.18 10.72 -11.50
N PHE A 52 8.78 10.71 -12.77
CA PHE A 52 9.08 11.82 -13.69
C PHE A 52 7.88 12.37 -14.46
N GLN A 53 7.79 13.70 -14.56
CA GLN A 53 6.80 14.43 -15.35
C GLN A 53 6.88 14.06 -16.84
N SER A 54 8.10 13.86 -17.34
CA SER A 54 8.34 13.54 -18.74
C SER A 54 7.72 12.21 -19.19
N GLU A 55 7.66 11.20 -18.31
CA GLU A 55 7.03 9.91 -18.58
C GLU A 55 5.50 10.04 -18.61
N TYR A 56 4.96 10.83 -17.69
CA TYR A 56 3.54 11.17 -17.64
C TYR A 56 3.07 11.89 -18.91
N ASP A 57 3.82 12.92 -19.33
CA ASP A 57 3.53 13.66 -20.56
C ASP A 57 3.82 12.83 -21.82
N GLY A 58 4.82 11.96 -21.78
CA GLY A 58 5.11 10.97 -22.81
C GLY A 58 3.94 10.03 -23.05
N TYR A 59 3.32 9.51 -21.99
CA TYR A 59 2.10 8.71 -22.10
C TYR A 59 0.96 9.51 -22.74
N LYS A 60 0.71 10.73 -22.26
CA LYS A 60 -0.38 11.58 -22.78
C LYS A 60 -0.22 11.88 -24.26
N SER A 61 0.98 12.29 -24.66
CA SER A 61 1.28 12.61 -26.06
C SER A 61 1.29 11.38 -26.96
N GLY A 62 1.80 10.24 -26.47
CA GLY A 62 1.87 9.00 -27.23
C GLY A 62 0.52 8.29 -27.42
N THR A 63 -0.40 8.42 -26.46
CA THR A 63 -1.70 7.73 -26.47
C THR A 63 -2.88 8.64 -26.81
N GLY A 64 -2.75 9.95 -26.62
CA GLY A 64 -3.87 10.90 -26.65
C GLY A 64 -4.82 10.79 -25.45
N LEU A 65 -4.49 9.97 -24.44
CA LEU A 65 -5.30 9.76 -23.23
C LEU A 65 -4.75 10.55 -22.06
N THR A 66 -5.62 11.00 -21.16
CA THR A 66 -5.23 11.61 -19.89
C THR A 66 -5.38 10.57 -18.76
N PRO A 67 -4.28 10.18 -18.07
CA PRO A 67 -4.37 9.33 -16.89
C PRO A 67 -5.22 9.98 -15.80
N ALA A 68 -5.88 9.16 -14.97
CA ALA A 68 -6.66 9.66 -13.83
C ALA A 68 -5.78 10.27 -12.73
N GLY A 69 -4.48 10.03 -12.79
CA GLY A 69 -3.53 10.48 -11.78
C GLY A 69 -2.14 9.91 -12.00
N SER A 70 -1.30 10.06 -10.98
CA SER A 70 0.13 9.73 -11.04
C SER A 70 0.57 8.75 -9.96
N SER A 71 1.73 8.11 -10.18
CA SER A 71 2.38 7.23 -9.21
C SER A 71 3.71 7.83 -8.73
N HIS A 72 3.93 7.80 -7.42
CA HIS A 72 5.01 8.47 -6.70
C HIS A 72 5.68 7.55 -5.68
N TYR A 73 6.88 7.94 -5.27
CA TYR A 73 7.63 7.33 -4.16
C TYR A 73 7.85 8.34 -3.03
N ALA A 74 7.66 7.85 -1.82
CA ALA A 74 7.88 8.60 -0.59
C ALA A 74 8.92 7.90 0.27
N SER A 75 9.79 8.70 0.89
CA SER A 75 10.74 8.26 1.88
C SER A 75 10.09 8.34 3.25
N PHE A 76 9.95 7.19 3.91
CA PHE A 76 9.39 7.13 5.26
C PHE A 76 10.23 7.96 6.24
N TYR A 77 11.56 7.79 6.18
CA TYR A 77 12.49 8.44 7.11
C TYR A 77 12.54 9.97 6.97
N LEU A 78 12.11 10.51 5.82
CA LEU A 78 12.01 11.95 5.59
C LEU A 78 10.58 12.49 5.75
N GLY A 79 9.57 11.62 5.84
CA GLY A 79 8.15 12.00 5.90
C GLY A 79 7.64 12.70 4.63
N ARG A 80 8.23 12.43 3.46
CA ARG A 80 7.99 13.21 2.23
C ARG A 80 7.93 12.38 0.96
N ILE A 81 7.18 12.88 -0.02
CA ILE A 81 7.27 12.47 -1.44
C ILE A 81 8.40 13.27 -2.07
N GLU A 82 9.49 12.60 -2.47
CA GLU A 82 10.75 13.28 -2.81
C GLU A 82 11.62 12.56 -3.86
N GLN A 83 11.14 11.52 -4.53
CA GLN A 83 11.94 10.90 -5.60
C GLN A 83 11.74 11.60 -6.97
N GLY A 84 12.82 11.71 -7.73
CA GLY A 84 12.86 12.30 -9.09
C GLY A 84 12.30 13.71 -9.16
N ASP A 85 11.32 13.94 -10.03
CA ASP A 85 10.72 15.27 -10.22
C ASP A 85 9.83 15.70 -9.05
N ASP A 86 9.67 14.87 -8.01
CA ASP A 86 9.08 15.29 -6.74
C ASP A 86 10.08 15.97 -5.79
N ASP A 87 11.38 15.98 -6.08
CA ASP A 87 12.37 16.81 -5.35
C ASP A 87 12.41 18.25 -5.91
N PRO A 88 12.35 19.31 -5.08
CA PRO A 88 12.07 19.32 -3.64
C PRO A 88 10.59 19.62 -3.40
N ASN A 89 9.88 18.67 -2.78
CA ASN A 89 8.51 18.80 -2.22
C ASN A 89 7.34 18.51 -3.17
N SER A 90 7.26 17.30 -3.70
CA SER A 90 6.07 16.79 -4.42
C SER A 90 5.73 17.61 -5.68
N ALA A 91 6.74 18.14 -6.38
CA ALA A 91 6.52 19.02 -7.51
C ALA A 91 5.85 18.32 -8.70
N PHE A 92 6.12 17.03 -8.94
CA PHE A 92 5.37 16.25 -9.93
C PHE A 92 3.92 16.02 -9.49
N LEU A 93 3.68 15.67 -8.23
CA LEU A 93 2.31 15.58 -7.70
C LEU A 93 1.52 16.88 -7.93
N ASP A 94 2.12 18.03 -7.60
CA ASP A 94 1.47 19.32 -7.77
C ASP A 94 1.31 19.74 -9.23
N TYR A 95 2.23 19.35 -10.11
CA TYR A 95 2.05 19.47 -11.56
C TYR A 95 0.78 18.76 -12.02
N VAL A 96 0.58 17.49 -11.64
CA VAL A 96 -0.60 16.72 -12.03
C VAL A 96 -1.88 17.38 -11.48
N ARG A 97 -1.86 17.84 -10.22
CA ARG A 97 -2.97 18.60 -9.63
C ARG A 97 -3.29 19.90 -10.37
N SER A 98 -2.28 20.59 -10.90
CA SER A 98 -2.51 21.83 -11.66
C SER A 98 -3.11 21.60 -13.06
N THR A 99 -3.02 20.36 -13.59
CA THR A 99 -3.43 20.04 -14.97
C THR A 99 -4.77 19.33 -15.06
N GLN A 100 -5.34 18.85 -13.96
CA GLN A 100 -6.65 18.21 -13.94
C GLN A 100 -7.35 18.32 -12.58
N SER A 101 -8.69 18.27 -12.60
CA SER A 101 -9.51 18.29 -11.39
C SER A 101 -9.54 16.92 -10.72
N ASN A 102 -9.43 16.91 -9.39
CA ASN A 102 -9.59 15.73 -8.55
C ASN A 102 -8.70 14.53 -8.92
N PRO A 103 -7.37 14.70 -9.09
CA PRO A 103 -6.51 13.59 -9.50
C PRO A 103 -6.36 12.54 -8.40
N TYR A 104 -5.95 11.35 -8.81
CA TYR A 104 -5.45 10.31 -7.91
C TYR A 104 -3.92 10.38 -7.77
N ALA A 105 -3.41 9.96 -6.63
CA ALA A 105 -1.99 9.80 -6.37
C ALA A 105 -1.73 8.44 -5.70
N LEU A 106 -1.11 7.52 -6.42
CA LEU A 106 -0.61 6.27 -5.85
C LEU A 106 0.78 6.52 -5.27
N VAL A 107 0.96 6.32 -3.97
CA VAL A 107 2.22 6.65 -3.29
C VAL A 107 2.80 5.40 -2.65
N ALA A 108 4.01 5.00 -3.04
CA ALA A 108 4.79 3.99 -2.33
C ALA A 108 5.50 4.65 -1.14
N LEU A 109 5.06 4.36 0.08
CA LEU A 109 5.74 4.81 1.30
C LEU A 109 6.79 3.76 1.67
N SER A 110 8.06 4.05 1.44
CA SER A 110 9.12 3.06 1.60
C SER A 110 9.74 3.08 3.00
N ILE A 111 9.65 1.93 3.67
CA ILE A 111 10.37 1.64 4.92
C ILE A 111 11.69 0.90 4.60
N LYS A 112 11.70 0.12 3.52
CA LYS A 112 12.85 -0.73 3.15
C LYS A 112 13.95 0.00 2.39
N ASP A 113 13.60 1.08 1.69
CA ASP A 113 14.58 1.84 0.94
C ASP A 113 15.27 2.85 1.88
N ASN A 114 16.60 2.90 1.81
CA ASN A 114 17.42 3.84 2.55
C ASN A 114 17.23 3.79 4.08
N THR A 115 17.18 2.59 4.66
CA THR A 115 17.16 2.34 6.11
C THR A 115 18.31 3.06 6.86
N GLY A 116 19.42 3.34 6.17
CA GLY A 116 20.52 4.13 6.70
C GLY A 116 20.14 5.57 7.08
N ALA A 117 19.18 6.20 6.38
CA ALA A 117 18.66 7.52 6.77
C ALA A 117 17.90 7.48 8.10
N GLY A 118 17.33 6.32 8.46
CA GLY A 118 16.74 6.06 9.76
C GLY A 118 17.74 5.66 10.85
N GLY A 119 19.01 5.51 10.52
CA GLY A 119 20.05 5.05 11.45
C GLY A 119 20.14 3.53 11.61
N TYR A 120 19.40 2.75 10.83
CA TYR A 120 19.34 1.29 10.96
C TYR A 120 20.43 0.55 10.19
N GLY A 121 21.29 1.23 9.43
CA GLY A 121 22.25 0.59 8.52
C GLY A 121 21.59 0.16 7.21
N GLN A 122 22.26 -0.69 6.43
CA GLN A 122 21.75 -1.21 5.14
C GLN A 122 21.67 -2.73 5.17
N MET A 123 20.74 -3.33 4.44
CA MET A 123 20.56 -4.79 4.39
C MET A 123 21.51 -5.50 3.42
N THR A 124 22.02 -4.80 2.40
CA THR A 124 22.73 -5.41 1.25
C THR A 124 23.99 -4.69 0.83
N ASP A 125 24.37 -3.59 1.47
CA ASP A 125 25.54 -2.79 1.08
C ASP A 125 26.59 -2.78 2.17
N ASP A 126 27.76 -3.36 1.84
CA ASP A 126 28.95 -3.43 2.69
C ASP A 126 29.62 -2.06 2.90
N SER A 127 29.18 -1.01 2.19
CA SER A 127 29.72 0.36 2.31
C SER A 127 29.19 1.15 3.52
N GLN A 128 28.18 0.60 4.20
CA GLN A 128 27.58 1.11 5.44
C GLN A 128 27.60 0.00 6.49
N PRO A 129 27.36 0.28 7.79
CA PRO A 129 27.16 -0.82 8.74
C PRO A 129 26.01 -1.72 8.25
N LEU A 130 26.37 -2.94 7.86
CA LEU A 130 25.42 -3.98 7.45
C LEU A 130 24.53 -4.32 8.64
N ASN A 131 23.23 -4.21 8.45
CA ASN A 131 22.23 -4.66 9.40
C ASN A 131 21.20 -5.53 8.66
N PRO A 132 21.31 -6.87 8.75
CA PRO A 132 20.45 -7.80 8.02
C PRO A 132 18.95 -7.71 8.35
N ASN A 133 18.59 -7.16 9.52
CA ASN A 133 17.21 -6.98 9.95
C ASN A 133 16.83 -5.50 10.14
N ALA A 134 17.52 -4.58 9.44
CA ALA A 134 17.29 -3.13 9.53
C ALA A 134 15.82 -2.72 9.38
N VAL A 135 15.07 -3.39 8.49
CA VAL A 135 13.64 -3.13 8.29
C VAL A 135 12.83 -3.56 9.50
N TRP A 136 13.11 -4.74 10.08
CA TRP A 136 12.41 -5.19 11.29
C TRP A 136 12.68 -4.27 12.48
N ASP A 137 13.91 -3.77 12.65
CA ASP A 137 14.24 -2.78 13.67
C ASP A 137 13.41 -1.50 13.48
N ALA A 138 13.36 -0.98 12.25
CA ALA A 138 12.55 0.20 11.92
C ALA A 138 11.06 -0.01 12.22
N LEU A 139 10.49 -1.16 11.84
CA LEU A 139 9.08 -1.49 12.12
C LEU A 139 8.80 -1.56 13.63
N THR A 140 9.74 -2.08 14.41
CA THR A 140 9.63 -2.17 15.87
C THR A 140 9.61 -0.79 16.53
N ASP A 141 10.39 0.16 16.02
CA ASP A 141 10.40 1.55 16.49
C ASP A 141 9.13 2.31 16.03
N VAL A 142 8.62 2.02 14.82
CA VAL A 142 7.31 2.53 14.37
C VAL A 142 6.21 2.12 15.33
N ASN A 143 6.20 0.85 15.77
CA ASN A 143 5.21 0.33 16.71
C ASN A 143 5.27 1.00 18.10
N GLN A 144 6.38 1.64 18.43
CA GLN A 144 6.58 2.38 19.67
C GLN A 144 6.27 3.87 19.54
N GLY A 145 6.03 4.36 18.32
CA GLY A 145 5.74 5.75 18.02
C GLY A 145 6.99 6.62 17.80
N ASP A 146 8.17 6.03 17.64
CA ASP A 146 9.41 6.79 17.50
C ASP A 146 9.48 7.57 16.17
N TRP A 147 8.67 7.16 15.19
CA TRP A 147 8.54 7.79 13.86
C TRP A 147 7.27 8.62 13.69
N ASP A 148 6.61 8.95 14.80
CA ASP A 148 5.36 9.72 14.83
C ASP A 148 5.44 11.02 14.02
N GLN A 149 6.55 11.77 14.15
CA GLN A 149 6.72 13.05 13.46
C GLN A 149 6.76 12.88 11.94
N GLN A 150 7.47 11.86 11.43
CA GLN A 150 7.57 11.61 10.00
C GLN A 150 6.24 11.15 9.41
N ILE A 151 5.47 10.37 10.18
CA ILE A 151 4.11 9.97 9.80
C ILE A 151 3.19 11.21 9.75
N ASP A 152 3.31 12.12 10.71
CA ASP A 152 2.54 13.36 10.77
C ASP A 152 2.91 14.33 9.62
N ASP A 153 4.20 14.47 9.32
CA ASP A 153 4.68 15.26 8.19
C ASP A 153 4.16 14.70 6.85
N PHE A 154 4.16 13.38 6.70
CA PHE A 154 3.59 12.72 5.54
C PHE A 154 2.06 12.89 5.47
N ALA A 155 1.37 12.81 6.60
CA ALA A 155 -0.06 13.11 6.73
C ALA A 155 -0.39 14.54 6.27
N ALA A 156 0.46 15.52 6.61
CA ALA A 156 0.27 16.91 6.21
C ALA A 156 0.32 17.13 4.68
N ILE A 157 1.09 16.32 3.94
CA ILE A 157 1.11 16.35 2.46
C ILE A 157 -0.27 16.02 1.89
N MET A 158 -0.95 15.03 2.47
CA MET A 158 -2.29 14.62 2.04
C MET A 158 -3.37 15.61 2.48
N SER A 159 -3.32 16.06 3.73
CA SER A 159 -4.27 17.05 4.29
C SER A 159 -4.24 18.39 3.55
N SER A 160 -3.07 18.82 3.06
CA SER A 160 -2.93 20.07 2.28
C SER A 160 -3.46 19.97 0.84
N ARG A 161 -3.89 18.77 0.41
CA ARG A 161 -4.35 18.49 -0.96
C ARG A 161 -5.73 17.82 -0.96
N PRO A 162 -6.77 18.49 -0.42
CA PRO A 162 -8.10 17.88 -0.23
C PRO A 162 -8.82 17.52 -1.53
N ASP A 163 -8.35 18.04 -2.66
CA ASP A 163 -8.79 17.72 -4.02
C ASP A 163 -8.20 16.41 -4.54
N THR A 164 -7.07 15.95 -4.02
CA THR A 164 -6.40 14.71 -4.46
C THR A 164 -6.85 13.51 -3.63
N LYS A 165 -7.14 12.38 -4.29
CA LYS A 165 -7.28 11.09 -3.63
C LYS A 165 -5.95 10.37 -3.58
N PHE A 166 -5.51 10.02 -2.38
CA PHE A 166 -4.28 9.27 -2.17
C PHE A 166 -4.58 7.78 -2.01
N MET A 167 -3.76 6.95 -2.63
CA MET A 167 -3.70 5.50 -2.43
C MET A 167 -2.28 5.19 -1.92
N VAL A 168 -2.13 4.94 -0.62
CA VAL A 168 -0.82 4.80 0.03
C VAL A 168 -0.47 3.33 0.20
N ARG A 169 0.59 2.89 -0.49
CA ARG A 169 1.18 1.55 -0.38
C ARG A 169 2.22 1.56 0.74
N ILE A 170 1.80 1.24 1.97
CA ILE A 170 2.69 1.25 3.14
C ILE A 170 3.65 0.06 3.08
N GLY A 171 4.94 0.36 2.94
CA GLY A 171 6.00 -0.64 2.86
C GLY A 171 6.06 -1.40 1.54
N TYR A 172 5.34 -0.96 0.50
CA TYR A 172 5.10 -1.61 -0.81
C TYR A 172 6.09 -2.72 -1.23
N GLU A 173 5.60 -3.75 -1.92
CA GLU A 173 6.38 -4.98 -2.19
C GLU A 173 6.93 -5.60 -0.91
N VAL A 174 6.02 -5.89 0.03
CA VAL A 174 6.39 -6.52 1.30
C VAL A 174 6.64 -8.01 1.15
N SER A 175 7.68 -8.52 1.80
CA SER A 175 8.05 -9.93 1.80
C SER A 175 8.46 -10.38 3.19
N LEU A 176 8.28 -11.66 3.49
CA LEU A 176 8.64 -12.26 4.77
C LEU A 176 10.13 -12.05 5.08
N LEU A 177 10.99 -12.24 4.08
CA LEU A 177 12.44 -12.14 4.29
C LEU A 177 12.93 -10.72 4.58
N LEU A 178 12.23 -9.69 4.08
CA LEU A 178 12.61 -8.30 4.38
C LEU A 178 11.88 -7.74 5.60
N PHE A 179 10.61 -8.09 5.80
CA PHE A 179 9.74 -7.43 6.79
C PHE A 179 9.54 -8.22 8.07
N ALA A 180 9.85 -9.52 8.08
CA ALA A 180 9.70 -10.37 9.25
C ALA A 180 11.01 -10.94 9.78
N TYR A 181 12.09 -10.96 9.00
CA TYR A 181 13.36 -11.48 9.47
C TYR A 181 13.96 -10.57 10.56
N ASN A 182 14.21 -11.13 11.75
CA ASN A 182 14.78 -10.41 12.90
C ASN A 182 16.08 -11.03 13.43
N GLY A 183 16.81 -11.73 12.55
CA GLY A 183 18.10 -12.33 12.87
C GLY A 183 19.29 -11.43 12.52
N ASN A 184 20.44 -11.71 13.15
CA ASN A 184 21.68 -10.94 12.95
C ASN A 184 22.56 -11.46 11.80
N GLN A 185 22.22 -12.61 11.21
CA GLN A 185 22.97 -13.20 10.11
C GLN A 185 22.50 -12.60 8.78
N TYR A 186 23.37 -12.53 7.77
CA TYR A 186 22.95 -12.18 6.42
C TYR A 186 21.81 -13.09 5.95
N VAL A 187 20.68 -12.50 5.54
CA VAL A 187 19.41 -13.22 5.36
C VAL A 187 19.50 -14.37 4.37
N VAL A 188 20.34 -14.23 3.32
CA VAL A 188 20.55 -15.29 2.32
C VAL A 188 21.27 -16.50 2.93
N ASP A 189 22.27 -16.26 3.78
CA ASP A 189 22.99 -17.36 4.44
C ASP A 189 22.09 -18.08 5.44
N TRP A 190 21.27 -17.32 6.17
CA TRP A 190 20.29 -17.89 7.11
C TRP A 190 19.23 -18.71 6.37
N LEU A 191 18.71 -18.20 5.25
CA LEU A 191 17.75 -18.91 4.40
C LEU A 191 18.34 -20.23 3.87
N ASN A 192 19.58 -20.19 3.37
CA ASN A 192 20.29 -21.39 2.90
C ASN A 192 20.48 -22.42 4.02
N GLN A 193 20.73 -21.97 5.25
CA GLN A 193 20.83 -22.85 6.42
C GLN A 193 19.48 -23.51 6.74
N GLN A 194 18.37 -22.78 6.68
CA GLN A 194 17.03 -23.36 6.90
C GLN A 194 16.70 -24.38 5.81
N ALA A 195 16.94 -24.03 4.55
CA ALA A 195 16.73 -24.93 3.41
C ALA A 195 17.58 -26.20 3.51
N GLY A 196 18.84 -26.09 3.96
CA GLY A 196 19.72 -27.24 4.22
C GLY A 196 19.22 -28.20 5.31
N GLN A 197 18.30 -27.74 6.16
CA GLN A 197 17.61 -28.55 7.17
C GLN A 197 16.24 -29.06 6.69
N GLY A 198 15.86 -28.79 5.43
CA GLY A 198 14.56 -29.14 4.88
C GLY A 198 13.43 -28.23 5.35
N ILE A 199 13.74 -27.04 5.89
CA ILE A 199 12.77 -26.06 6.36
C ILE A 199 12.51 -25.06 5.24
N ASN A 200 11.24 -24.96 4.82
CA ASN A 200 10.77 -23.89 3.95
C ASN A 200 10.12 -22.80 4.80
N VAL A 201 10.81 -21.66 4.93
CA VAL A 201 10.41 -20.58 5.83
C VAL A 201 9.11 -19.88 5.45
N PHE A 202 8.65 -20.08 4.21
CA PHE A 202 7.41 -19.48 3.71
C PHE A 202 6.16 -20.30 4.08
N ASP A 203 6.31 -21.58 4.43
CA ASP A 203 5.17 -22.47 4.70
C ASP A 203 4.48 -22.11 6.03
N ASP A 204 5.27 -21.94 7.08
CA ASP A 204 4.84 -21.54 8.43
C ASP A 204 5.94 -20.69 9.10
N PRO A 205 5.98 -19.36 8.84
CA PRO A 205 7.00 -18.49 9.39
C PRO A 205 6.93 -18.39 10.92
N ASP A 206 5.77 -18.62 11.54
CA ASP A 206 5.60 -18.57 13.00
C ASP A 206 6.31 -19.75 13.71
N ALA A 207 6.59 -20.84 12.98
CA ALA A 207 7.33 -21.99 13.48
C ALA A 207 8.85 -21.86 13.29
N VAL A 208 9.33 -20.80 12.64
CA VAL A 208 10.74 -20.61 12.28
C VAL A 208 11.37 -19.56 13.18
N ALA A 209 12.48 -19.90 13.84
CA ALA A 209 13.23 -18.93 14.64
C ALA A 209 13.74 -17.78 13.76
N ASN A 210 13.79 -16.59 14.34
CA ASN A 210 14.19 -15.34 13.68
C ASN A 210 13.19 -14.80 12.64
N MET A 211 11.91 -15.16 12.78
CA MET A 211 10.81 -14.61 11.99
C MET A 211 9.77 -13.98 12.93
N ASP A 212 9.40 -12.74 12.66
CA ASP A 212 8.39 -11.98 13.36
C ASP A 212 7.56 -11.17 12.35
N ARG A 213 6.50 -11.78 11.85
CA ARG A 213 5.57 -11.13 10.92
C ARG A 213 4.73 -10.04 11.59
N GLN A 214 4.62 -10.05 12.92
CA GLN A 214 3.73 -9.14 13.62
C GLN A 214 4.28 -7.71 13.62
N ALA A 215 5.61 -7.54 13.60
CA ALA A 215 6.25 -6.24 13.47
C ALA A 215 5.70 -5.42 12.29
N TYR A 216 5.58 -6.01 11.10
CA TYR A 216 5.01 -5.33 9.93
C TYR A 216 3.50 -5.10 10.04
N ILE A 217 2.74 -6.10 10.49
CA ILE A 217 1.29 -6.01 10.60
C ILE A 217 0.90 -4.88 11.57
N ASP A 218 1.58 -4.80 12.70
CA ASP A 218 1.38 -3.73 13.69
C ASP A 218 1.79 -2.38 13.11
N ALA A 219 2.94 -2.30 12.43
CA ALA A 219 3.45 -1.04 11.90
C ALA A 219 2.56 -0.49 10.79
N TYR A 220 2.05 -1.36 9.91
CA TYR A 220 1.08 -0.99 8.88
C TYR A 220 -0.16 -0.35 9.52
N ASN A 221 -0.75 -1.06 10.50
CA ASN A 221 -1.96 -0.60 11.18
C ASN A 221 -1.71 0.68 12.00
N TYR A 222 -0.52 0.81 12.60
CA TYR A 222 -0.10 1.99 13.34
C TYR A 222 0.00 3.22 12.43
N ILE A 223 0.74 3.12 11.32
CA ILE A 223 0.90 4.19 10.33
C ILE A 223 -0.48 4.58 9.76
N ALA A 224 -1.28 3.60 9.34
CA ALA A 224 -2.60 3.84 8.78
C ALA A 224 -3.55 4.54 9.78
N ASN A 225 -3.59 4.06 11.02
CA ASN A 225 -4.36 4.68 12.10
C ASN A 225 -3.90 6.12 12.36
N ARG A 226 -2.59 6.36 12.39
CA ARG A 226 -2.06 7.69 12.68
C ARG A 226 -2.38 8.69 11.57
N ILE A 227 -2.24 8.28 10.31
CA ILE A 227 -2.61 9.13 9.17
C ILE A 227 -4.14 9.40 9.17
N ARG A 228 -4.96 8.35 9.19
CA ARG A 228 -6.42 8.49 9.01
C ARG A 228 -7.13 9.04 10.24
N ASN A 229 -6.86 8.47 11.42
CA ASN A 229 -7.64 8.74 12.62
C ASN A 229 -7.00 9.79 13.53
N VAL A 230 -5.68 9.76 13.71
CA VAL A 230 -4.99 10.73 14.59
C VAL A 230 -4.85 12.08 13.90
N ASN A 231 -4.40 12.09 12.63
CA ASN A 231 -4.26 13.32 11.83
C ASN A 231 -5.53 13.72 11.07
N GLY A 232 -6.56 12.86 11.05
CA GLY A 232 -7.84 13.18 10.42
C GLY A 232 -7.79 13.29 8.90
N VAL A 233 -6.83 12.63 8.22
CA VAL A 233 -6.73 12.64 6.76
C VAL A 233 -7.89 11.83 6.16
N THR A 234 -8.80 12.50 5.45
CA THR A 234 -10.02 11.87 4.91
C THR A 234 -9.92 11.46 3.43
N ASN A 235 -8.91 11.94 2.72
CA ASN A 235 -8.71 11.72 1.28
C ASN A 235 -7.68 10.61 0.99
N VAL A 236 -7.58 9.61 1.86
CA VAL A 236 -6.59 8.52 1.76
C VAL A 236 -7.22 7.14 1.86
N ASP A 237 -6.83 6.27 0.93
CA ASP A 237 -6.97 4.82 1.03
C ASP A 237 -5.60 4.19 1.27
N PHE A 238 -5.54 3.12 2.07
CA PHE A 238 -4.34 2.34 2.28
C PHE A 238 -4.37 1.06 1.45
N VAL A 239 -3.21 0.76 0.88
CA VAL A 239 -3.02 -0.33 -0.06
C VAL A 239 -2.03 -1.31 0.55
N TYR A 240 -2.43 -2.57 0.69
CA TYR A 240 -1.53 -3.66 0.99
C TYR A 240 -0.90 -4.16 -0.30
N HIS A 241 0.44 -4.16 -0.39
CA HIS A 241 1.14 -4.49 -1.63
C HIS A 241 2.28 -5.48 -1.33
N PRO A 242 2.04 -6.79 -1.39
CA PRO A 242 3.07 -7.81 -1.20
C PRO A 242 3.94 -8.02 -2.44
N VAL A 243 5.11 -8.64 -2.25
CA VAL A 243 5.88 -9.25 -3.34
C VAL A 243 5.15 -10.46 -3.92
N ARG A 244 5.67 -10.94 -5.04
CA ARG A 244 5.14 -12.06 -5.82
C ARG A 244 5.35 -13.37 -5.05
N GLY A 245 4.35 -13.74 -4.26
CA GLY A 245 4.29 -14.97 -3.50
C GLY A 245 3.00 -15.07 -2.70
N TYR A 246 2.27 -16.17 -2.84
CA TYR A 246 1.02 -16.38 -2.09
C TYR A 246 1.29 -16.39 -0.58
N ASN A 247 2.40 -16.98 -0.15
CA ASN A 247 2.79 -17.02 1.25
C ASN A 247 3.15 -15.63 1.80
N ASP A 248 3.91 -14.80 1.07
CA ASP A 248 4.16 -13.41 1.48
C ASP A 248 2.85 -12.62 1.59
N THR A 249 1.94 -12.81 0.63
CA THR A 249 0.63 -12.17 0.58
C THR A 249 -0.24 -12.53 1.78
N ARG A 250 -0.37 -13.81 2.11
CA ARG A 250 -1.28 -14.25 3.18
C ARG A 250 -0.71 -14.02 4.57
N TRP A 251 0.60 -14.20 4.75
CA TRP A 251 1.22 -14.15 6.08
C TRP A 251 1.45 -12.72 6.57
N LEU A 252 1.66 -11.77 5.67
CA LEU A 252 1.87 -10.37 6.03
C LEU A 252 0.60 -9.52 5.89
N TYR A 253 -0.56 -10.11 5.59
CA TYR A 253 -1.81 -9.36 5.45
C TYR A 253 -2.20 -8.67 6.77
N PRO A 254 -2.29 -7.32 6.82
CA PRO A 254 -2.53 -6.59 8.07
C PRO A 254 -3.95 -6.72 8.64
N GLY A 255 -4.87 -7.32 7.87
CA GLY A 255 -6.29 -7.39 8.18
C GLY A 255 -7.11 -6.28 7.51
N THR A 256 -8.44 -6.39 7.61
CA THR A 256 -9.38 -5.52 6.88
C THR A 256 -9.64 -4.17 7.55
N GLN A 257 -9.04 -3.90 8.72
CA GLN A 257 -9.33 -2.68 9.47
C GLN A 257 -8.89 -1.42 8.73
N PHE A 258 -7.73 -1.46 8.09
CA PHE A 258 -7.16 -0.32 7.38
C PHE A 258 -6.86 -0.57 5.91
N VAL A 259 -6.79 -1.84 5.48
CA VAL A 259 -6.55 -2.17 4.06
C VAL A 259 -7.81 -1.91 3.24
N ASP A 260 -7.76 -0.93 2.34
CA ASP A 260 -8.85 -0.63 1.40
C ASP A 260 -8.63 -1.30 0.04
N TRP A 261 -7.36 -1.53 -0.33
CA TRP A 261 -6.98 -2.18 -1.59
C TRP A 261 -5.83 -3.17 -1.40
N VAL A 262 -5.80 -4.21 -2.22
CA VAL A 262 -4.63 -5.08 -2.40
C VAL A 262 -4.04 -4.82 -3.79
N ALA A 263 -2.73 -4.62 -3.86
CA ALA A 263 -2.01 -4.37 -5.11
C ALA A 263 -0.92 -5.42 -5.34
N PHE A 264 -0.57 -5.62 -6.60
CA PHE A 264 0.48 -6.56 -7.02
C PHE A 264 1.40 -5.89 -8.03
N SER A 265 2.69 -6.20 -7.94
CA SER A 265 3.62 -5.85 -9.01
C SER A 265 3.60 -6.96 -10.05
N ILE A 266 3.17 -6.61 -11.27
CA ILE A 266 3.01 -7.54 -12.38
C ILE A 266 4.03 -7.17 -13.46
N PHE A 267 4.87 -8.12 -13.83
CA PHE A 267 5.89 -7.99 -14.86
C PHE A 267 5.70 -9.07 -15.93
N ASN A 268 6.58 -9.04 -16.94
CA ASN A 268 6.55 -9.94 -18.08
C ASN A 268 6.74 -11.42 -17.72
N ASN A 269 7.16 -11.78 -16.52
CA ASN A 269 7.23 -13.20 -16.11
C ASN A 269 5.95 -13.66 -15.39
N ASP A 270 5.02 -12.76 -15.08
CA ASP A 270 3.83 -13.06 -14.27
C ASP A 270 2.55 -13.18 -15.09
N VAL A 271 2.55 -12.68 -16.32
CA VAL A 271 1.42 -12.71 -17.24
C VAL A 271 1.87 -13.18 -18.62
N CYS A 272 0.98 -13.89 -19.30
CA CYS A 272 1.24 -14.27 -20.68
C CYS A 272 1.00 -13.09 -21.61
N VAL A 273 2.07 -12.66 -22.26
CA VAL A 273 2.07 -11.53 -23.18
C VAL A 273 2.61 -12.00 -24.52
N GLU A 274 1.89 -11.65 -25.58
CA GLU A 274 2.39 -11.78 -26.94
C GLU A 274 3.22 -10.54 -27.29
N VAL A 275 4.46 -10.75 -27.72
CA VAL A 275 5.30 -9.72 -28.32
C VAL A 275 5.70 -10.19 -29.71
N ASN A 276 5.18 -9.52 -30.75
CA ASN A 276 5.46 -9.81 -32.16
C ASN A 276 5.26 -11.29 -32.56
N GLY A 277 4.12 -11.89 -32.21
CA GLY A 277 3.83 -13.30 -32.54
C GLY A 277 4.49 -14.32 -31.61
N THR A 278 5.28 -13.89 -30.63
CA THR A 278 5.95 -14.77 -29.67
C THR A 278 5.34 -14.61 -28.29
N PHE A 279 4.95 -15.72 -27.67
CA PHE A 279 4.46 -15.75 -26.30
C PHE A 279 5.61 -16.08 -25.34
N ASN A 280 5.64 -15.39 -24.21
CA ASN A 280 6.54 -15.65 -23.07
C ASN A 280 6.07 -16.83 -22.19
N CYS A 281 4.99 -17.52 -22.55
CA CYS A 281 4.36 -18.55 -21.74
C CYS A 281 3.96 -19.79 -22.57
N GLN A 282 3.64 -20.90 -21.89
CA GLN A 282 3.02 -22.07 -22.50
C GLN A 282 1.68 -22.39 -21.80
N GLY A 283 0.57 -21.90 -22.35
CA GLY A 283 -0.78 -22.33 -21.99
C GLY A 283 -1.39 -21.75 -20.70
N GLN A 284 -0.66 -20.95 -19.93
CA GLN A 284 -1.18 -20.22 -18.75
C GLN A 284 -1.23 -18.72 -19.05
N SER A 285 -2.33 -18.04 -18.71
CA SER A 285 -2.46 -16.58 -18.91
C SER A 285 -1.81 -15.74 -17.80
N ILE A 286 -1.62 -16.33 -16.62
CA ILE A 286 -1.09 -15.70 -15.41
C ILE A 286 -0.32 -16.73 -14.58
N ASP A 287 0.71 -16.29 -13.87
CA ASP A 287 1.46 -17.11 -12.93
C ASP A 287 0.52 -17.67 -11.83
N PRO A 288 0.60 -18.98 -11.50
CA PRO A 288 -0.29 -19.58 -10.52
C PRO A 288 -0.15 -19.01 -9.09
N GLN A 289 1.04 -18.57 -8.67
CA GLN A 289 1.21 -17.94 -7.36
C GLN A 289 0.57 -16.56 -7.33
N LEU A 290 0.73 -15.78 -8.40
CA LEU A 290 0.04 -14.51 -8.55
C LEU A 290 -1.49 -14.69 -8.56
N GLN A 291 -2.02 -15.71 -9.27
CA GLN A 291 -3.45 -16.01 -9.25
C GLN A 291 -3.95 -16.34 -7.84
N GLN A 292 -3.22 -17.14 -7.07
CA GLN A 292 -3.58 -17.45 -5.67
C GLN A 292 -3.58 -16.20 -4.79
N SER A 293 -2.62 -15.29 -4.98
CA SER A 293 -2.60 -14.01 -4.30
C SER A 293 -3.81 -13.14 -4.67
N ILE A 294 -4.21 -13.13 -5.94
CA ILE A 294 -5.41 -12.41 -6.40
C ILE A 294 -6.69 -13.03 -5.83
N ASP A 295 -6.79 -14.36 -5.78
CA ASP A 295 -7.96 -15.07 -5.24
C ASP A 295 -8.12 -14.88 -3.72
N PHE A 296 -7.03 -14.58 -3.02
CA PHE A 296 -7.04 -14.24 -1.60
C PHE A 296 -7.52 -12.82 -1.30
N ALA A 297 -7.20 -11.87 -2.19
CA ALA A 297 -7.52 -10.45 -2.05
C ALA A 297 -9.01 -10.15 -2.22
#